data_AF-A0AAV0VHA7-F1
#
_entry.id   AF-A0AAV0VHA7-F1
#
_cell.length_a   1.000
_cell.length_b   1.000
_cell.length_c   1.000
_cell.angle_alpha   90.00
_cell.angle_beta   90.00
_cell.angle_gamma   90.00
#
_symmetry.space_group_name_H-M   'P 1'
#
loop_
_entity.id
_entity.type
_entity.pdbx_description
1 polymer ?
#
loop_
_entity_poly.entity_id
_entity_poly.type
_entity_poly.pdbx_seq_one_letter_code
_entity_poly.pdbx_strand_id
1 'polypeptide(L)'
;MSSETSDELIQTVGDQYAFLNFNTFMFRGELELWKTKWTTQKNEGLNIPNEVFSAFDECSNIFFPSIKKLLLVLGTLPVSVATAERSFSTLRRLKTWIRSEMGQSRLTGLALLHIHRQLPLNVDKIIDRFAKNKRCLDFVI
;
A
#
# COMPACT_ATOMS: atom_id res chain seq x y z
N MET A 1 -28.51 -17.60 -14.42
CA MET A 1 -27.30 -18.35 -13.99
C MET A 1 -26.10 -17.48 -13.60
N SER A 2 -25.92 -16.26 -14.14
CA SER A 2 -24.85 -15.33 -13.69
C SER A 2 -25.25 -14.43 -12.52
N SER A 3 -26.54 -14.24 -12.26
CA SER A 3 -27.05 -13.41 -11.15
C SER A 3 -26.99 -14.15 -9.80
N GLU A 4 -27.32 -15.45 -9.78
CA GLU A 4 -27.40 -16.25 -8.54
C GLU A 4 -26.05 -16.36 -7.82
N THR A 5 -24.95 -16.53 -8.56
CA THR A 5 -23.59 -16.58 -7.99
C THR A 5 -23.14 -15.23 -7.42
N SER A 6 -23.58 -14.12 -8.01
CA SER A 6 -23.29 -12.79 -7.45
C SER A 6 -24.07 -12.49 -6.18
N ASP A 7 -25.31 -12.99 -6.07
CA ASP A 7 -26.13 -12.90 -4.86
C ASP A 7 -25.55 -13.75 -3.71
N GLU A 8 -25.09 -14.97 -4.00
CA GLU A 8 -24.41 -15.82 -3.02
C GLU A 8 -23.11 -15.20 -2.50
N LEU A 9 -22.31 -14.59 -3.37
CA LEU A 9 -21.08 -13.89 -2.95
C LEU A 9 -21.38 -12.67 -2.09
N ILE A 10 -22.41 -11.89 -2.43
CA ILE A 10 -22.83 -10.74 -1.63
C ILE A 10 -23.29 -11.19 -0.24
N GLN A 11 -24.03 -12.29 -0.15
CA GLN A 11 -24.41 -12.84 1.15
C GLN A 11 -23.22 -13.38 1.93
N THR A 12 -22.33 -14.12 1.28
CA THR A 12 -21.12 -14.67 1.91
C THR A 12 -20.24 -13.54 2.46
N VAL A 13 -20.09 -12.43 1.73
CA VAL A 13 -19.35 -11.25 2.19
C VAL A 13 -20.09 -10.56 3.34
N GLY A 14 -21.43 -10.47 3.27
CA GLY A 14 -22.26 -9.96 4.36
C GLY A 14 -22.08 -10.76 5.67
N ASP A 15 -22.04 -12.09 5.56
CA ASP A 15 -21.89 -12.99 6.71
C ASP A 15 -20.45 -13.00 7.25
N GLN A 16 -19.45 -13.11 6.37
CA GLN A 16 -18.03 -13.14 6.76
C GLN A 16 -17.54 -11.80 7.32
N TYR A 17 -18.08 -10.69 6.82
CA TYR A 17 -17.75 -9.35 7.25
C TYR A 17 -18.92 -8.66 7.96
N ALA A 18 -19.70 -9.41 8.73
CA ALA A 18 -20.84 -8.89 9.50
C ALA A 18 -20.45 -7.70 10.41
N PHE A 19 -19.18 -7.65 10.86
CA PHE A 19 -18.63 -6.55 11.66
C PHE A 19 -18.56 -5.19 10.93
N LEU A 20 -18.63 -5.17 9.59
CA LEU A 20 -18.59 -3.92 8.80
C LEU A 20 -19.96 -3.23 8.68
N ASN A 21 -21.03 -3.89 9.17
CA ASN A 21 -22.41 -3.44 9.17
C ASN A 21 -22.85 -2.89 7.80
N PHE A 22 -22.72 -3.74 6.78
CA PHE A 22 -23.16 -3.38 5.43
C PHE A 22 -24.67 -3.46 5.32
N ASN A 23 -25.26 -2.47 4.64
CA ASN A 23 -26.60 -2.64 4.13
C ASN A 23 -26.48 -3.41 2.80
N THR A 24 -26.78 -4.71 2.82
CA THR A 24 -26.64 -5.63 1.68
C THR A 24 -27.37 -5.13 0.42
N PHE A 25 -28.50 -4.45 0.60
CA PHE A 25 -29.27 -3.86 -0.49
C PHE A 25 -28.54 -2.67 -1.14
N MET A 26 -28.00 -1.75 -0.34
CA MET A 26 -27.22 -0.62 -0.84
C MET A 26 -25.90 -1.06 -1.46
N PHE A 27 -25.25 -2.07 -0.87
CA PHE A 27 -24.00 -2.62 -1.39
C PHE A 27 -24.15 -3.21 -2.79
N ARG A 28 -25.26 -3.89 -3.09
CA ARG A 28 -25.54 -4.38 -4.45
C ARG A 28 -25.60 -3.23 -5.46
N GLY A 29 -26.32 -2.16 -5.13
CA GLY A 29 -26.42 -0.98 -6.01
C GLY A 29 -25.08 -0.29 -6.21
N GLU A 30 -24.30 -0.12 -5.14
CA GLU A 30 -22.94 0.41 -5.21
C GLU A 30 -22.04 -0.46 -6.09
N LEU A 31 -22.13 -1.79 -5.96
CA LEU A 31 -21.29 -2.75 -6.69
C LEU A 31 -21.58 -2.76 -8.18
N GLU A 32 -22.85 -2.69 -8.58
CA GLU A 32 -23.23 -2.56 -9.99
C GLU A 32 -22.78 -1.22 -10.58
N LEU A 33 -22.94 -0.12 -9.84
CA LEU A 33 -22.44 1.20 -10.26
C LEU A 33 -20.92 1.21 -10.40
N TRP A 34 -20.20 0.60 -9.45
CA TRP A 34 -18.75 0.49 -9.48
C TRP A 34 -18.26 -0.35 -10.65
N LYS A 35 -18.90 -1.49 -10.90
CA LYS A 35 -18.63 -2.34 -12.08
C LYS A 35 -18.86 -1.57 -13.37
N THR A 36 -19.97 -0.83 -13.45
CA THR A 36 -20.32 -0.01 -14.62
C THR A 36 -19.31 1.13 -14.85
N LYS A 37 -18.83 1.78 -13.78
CA LYS A 37 -17.76 2.80 -13.84
C LYS A 37 -16.50 2.22 -14.51
N TRP A 38 -16.04 1.06 -14.04
CA TRP A 38 -14.82 0.45 -14.56
C TRP A 38 -14.99 -0.15 -15.97
N THR A 39 -16.15 -0.71 -16.31
CA THR A 39 -16.40 -1.16 -17.68
C THR A 39 -16.44 0.02 -18.66
N THR A 40 -16.97 1.16 -18.24
CA THR A 40 -17.00 2.38 -19.07
C THR A 40 -15.59 2.92 -19.29
N GLN A 41 -14.79 3.07 -18.22
CA GLN A 41 -13.39 3.50 -18.36
C GLN A 41 -12.55 2.52 -19.19
N LYS A 42 -12.78 1.21 -19.07
CA LYS A 42 -12.10 0.21 -19.90
C LYS A 42 -12.42 0.39 -21.39
N ASN A 43 -13.69 0.68 -21.71
CA ASN A 43 -14.13 0.91 -23.08
C ASN A 43 -13.61 2.24 -23.64
N GLU A 44 -13.36 3.23 -22.78
CA GLU A 44 -12.74 4.51 -23.14
C GLU A 44 -11.20 4.44 -23.24
N GLY A 45 -10.59 3.28 -23.00
CA GLY A 45 -9.14 3.08 -23.07
C GLY A 45 -8.37 3.68 -21.89
N LEU A 46 -9.06 4.02 -20.79
CA LEU A 46 -8.45 4.52 -19.57
C LEU A 46 -7.84 3.36 -18.76
N ASN A 47 -6.71 3.63 -18.10
CA ASN A 47 -6.02 2.63 -17.30
C ASN A 47 -6.84 2.28 -16.05
N ILE A 48 -7.18 0.99 -15.93
CA ILE A 48 -7.76 0.45 -14.70
C ILE A 48 -6.63 0.37 -13.66
N PRO A 49 -6.82 0.91 -12.45
CA PRO A 49 -5.82 0.84 -11.42
C PRO A 49 -5.55 -0.62 -11.04
N ASN A 50 -4.29 -1.03 -11.20
CA ASN A 50 -3.84 -2.37 -10.81
C ASN A 50 -3.56 -2.48 -9.30
N GLU A 51 -3.61 -1.36 -8.56
CA GLU A 51 -3.34 -1.31 -7.14
C GLU A 51 -4.59 -0.94 -6.32
N VAL A 52 -4.77 -1.64 -5.20
CA VAL A 52 -5.90 -1.40 -4.27
C VAL A 52 -5.91 0.03 -3.74
N PHE A 53 -4.74 0.64 -3.52
CA PHE A 53 -4.62 2.02 -3.05
C PHE A 53 -5.06 3.04 -4.10
N SER A 54 -4.73 2.83 -5.38
CA SER A 54 -5.22 3.69 -6.46
C SER A 54 -6.74 3.56 -6.65
N ALA A 55 -7.29 2.35 -6.52
CA ALA A 55 -8.73 2.14 -6.53
C ALA A 55 -9.43 2.78 -5.31
N PHE A 56 -8.76 2.83 -4.16
CA PHE A 56 -9.24 3.47 -2.94
C PHE A 56 -9.27 5.01 -3.05
N ASP A 57 -8.28 5.62 -3.71
CA ASP A 57 -8.19 7.06 -3.91
C ASP A 57 -9.28 7.56 -4.88
N GLU A 58 -9.55 6.80 -5.93
CA GLU A 58 -10.66 7.03 -6.85
C GLU A 58 -12.05 6.74 -6.26
N CYS A 59 -12.11 6.08 -5.11
CA CYS A 59 -13.35 5.70 -4.45
C CYS A 59 -13.85 6.84 -3.55
N SER A 60 -14.83 7.59 -4.04
CA SER A 60 -15.50 8.60 -3.23
C SER A 60 -16.30 7.95 -2.11
N ASN A 61 -16.03 8.37 -0.87
CA ASN A 61 -16.72 7.87 0.33
C ASN A 61 -18.23 8.17 0.34
N ILE A 62 -18.65 9.15 -0.46
CA ILE A 62 -20.04 9.60 -0.54
C ILE A 62 -20.86 8.68 -1.45
N PHE A 63 -20.28 8.22 -2.56
CA PHE A 63 -20.96 7.38 -3.54
C PHE A 63 -20.78 5.88 -3.29
N PHE A 64 -19.67 5.48 -2.67
CA PHE A 64 -19.29 4.08 -2.51
C PHE A 64 -18.81 3.75 -1.07
N PRO A 65 -19.59 4.06 -0.02
CA PRO A 65 -19.18 3.87 1.36
C PRO A 65 -18.90 2.40 1.71
N SER A 66 -19.64 1.46 1.13
CA SER A 66 -19.51 0.02 1.41
C SER A 66 -18.29 -0.56 0.69
N ILE A 67 -18.09 -0.18 -0.56
CA ILE A 67 -16.91 -0.59 -1.35
C ILE A 67 -15.63 -0.01 -0.76
N LYS A 68 -15.65 1.23 -0.26
CA LYS A 68 -14.48 1.85 0.38
C LYS A 68 -14.03 1.09 1.63
N LYS A 69 -14.97 0.63 2.46
CA LYS A 69 -14.67 -0.24 3.61
C LYS A 69 -14.08 -1.57 3.16
N LEU A 70 -14.61 -2.17 2.10
CA LEU A 70 -14.08 -3.42 1.55
C LEU A 70 -12.66 -3.24 1.01
N LEU A 71 -12.39 -2.15 0.29
CA LEU A 71 -11.05 -1.78 -0.18
C LEU A 71 -10.08 -1.51 0.98
N LEU A 72 -10.55 -0.91 2.07
CA LEU A 72 -9.75 -0.72 3.29
C LEU A 72 -9.39 -2.06 3.94
N VAL A 73 -10.33 -2.99 4.02
CA VAL A 73 -10.08 -4.33 4.54
C VAL A 73 -9.12 -5.09 3.62
N LEU A 74 -9.26 -4.97 2.30
CA LEU A 74 -8.31 -5.53 1.33
C LEU A 74 -6.92 -4.88 1.37
N GLY A 75 -6.83 -3.61 1.79
CA GLY A 75 -5.56 -2.91 1.98
C GLY A 75 -4.89 -3.23 3.31
N THR A 76 -5.66 -3.51 4.36
CA THR A 76 -5.15 -3.81 5.72
C THR A 76 -4.88 -5.29 5.93
N LEU A 77 -5.71 -6.17 5.37
CA LEU A 77 -5.43 -7.60 5.24
C LEU A 77 -4.65 -7.79 3.94
N PRO A 78 -3.35 -8.12 3.96
CA PRO A 78 -2.59 -8.29 2.74
C PRO A 78 -3.10 -9.53 1.98
N VAL A 79 -4.12 -9.33 1.13
CA VAL A 79 -4.58 -10.34 0.17
C VAL A 79 -3.51 -10.52 -0.94
N SER A 80 -2.64 -9.53 -1.15
CA SER A 80 -1.49 -9.65 -2.04
C SER A 80 -0.21 -9.97 -1.26
N VAL A 81 -0.01 -11.26 -0.97
CA VAL A 81 1.27 -11.77 -0.47
C VAL A 81 2.42 -11.32 -1.38
N ALA A 82 2.18 -11.17 -2.70
CA ALA A 82 3.17 -10.75 -3.70
C ALA A 82 3.75 -9.33 -3.51
N THR A 83 2.96 -8.33 -3.10
CA THR A 83 3.46 -6.94 -2.96
C THR A 83 4.26 -6.78 -1.67
N ALA A 84 3.79 -7.42 -0.60
CA ALA A 84 4.54 -7.55 0.64
C ALA A 84 5.82 -8.37 0.41
N GLU A 85 5.75 -9.51 -0.29
CA GLU A 85 6.90 -10.34 -0.67
C GLU A 85 7.92 -9.58 -1.52
N ARG A 86 7.47 -8.75 -2.47
CA ARG A 86 8.37 -7.89 -3.27
C ARG A 86 9.07 -6.87 -2.38
N SER A 87 8.36 -6.27 -1.42
CA SER A 87 8.92 -5.33 -0.45
C SER A 87 9.87 -6.03 0.54
N PHE A 88 9.54 -7.23 1.00
CA PHE A 88 10.42 -8.05 1.83
C PHE A 88 11.62 -8.61 1.06
N SER A 89 11.47 -8.89 -0.24
CA SER A 89 12.55 -9.35 -1.11
C SER A 89 13.55 -8.23 -1.42
N THR A 90 13.07 -7.01 -1.69
CA THR A 90 13.92 -5.83 -1.82
C THR A 90 14.63 -5.50 -0.51
N LEU A 91 13.94 -5.57 0.63
CA LEU A 91 14.55 -5.46 1.96
C LEU A 91 15.56 -6.58 2.24
N ARG A 92 15.28 -7.83 1.83
CA ARG A 92 16.19 -8.96 1.98
C ARG A 92 17.43 -8.80 1.10
N ARG A 93 17.30 -8.28 -0.12
CA ARG A 93 18.42 -7.92 -0.99
C ARG A 93 19.26 -6.80 -0.40
N LEU A 94 18.63 -5.72 0.07
CA LEU A 94 19.31 -4.64 0.80
C LEU A 94 20.06 -5.18 2.03
N LYS A 95 19.37 -5.95 2.88
CA LYS A 95 19.95 -6.58 4.06
C LYS A 95 21.12 -7.49 3.71
N THR A 96 21.05 -8.25 2.61
CA THR A 96 22.12 -9.15 2.16
C THR A 96 23.31 -8.39 1.60
N TRP A 97 23.07 -7.36 0.78
CA TRP A 97 24.11 -6.51 0.22
C TRP A 97 24.91 -5.76 1.29
N ILE A 98 24.25 -5.44 2.41
CA ILE A 98 24.79 -4.64 3.51
C ILE A 98 25.33 -5.50 4.67
N ARG A 99 25.09 -6.83 4.65
CA ARG A 99 25.40 -7.74 5.76
C ARG A 99 26.90 -7.90 6.03
N SER A 100 27.78 -7.43 5.14
CA SER A 100 29.22 -7.45 5.41
C SER A 100 29.64 -6.50 6.53
N GLU A 101 28.84 -5.50 6.95
CA GLU A 101 29.32 -4.52 7.94
C GLU A 101 28.30 -3.91 8.95
N MET A 102 27.02 -4.31 9.05
CA MET A 102 25.98 -3.43 9.64
C MET A 102 25.12 -3.96 10.82
N GLY A 103 24.91 -3.12 11.84
CA GLY A 103 23.91 -3.29 12.92
C GLY A 103 22.53 -2.66 12.62
N GLN A 104 21.49 -3.04 13.39
CA GLN A 104 20.07 -2.72 13.11
C GLN A 104 19.77 -1.22 12.90
N SER A 105 20.40 -0.34 13.67
CA SER A 105 20.18 1.11 13.60
C SER A 105 20.52 1.72 12.24
N ARG A 106 21.60 1.23 11.62
CA ARG A 106 22.08 1.71 10.32
C ARG A 106 21.24 1.14 9.16
N LEU A 107 20.68 -0.06 9.33
CA LEU A 107 19.71 -0.65 8.40
C LEU A 107 18.41 0.17 8.37
N THR A 108 17.86 0.51 9.54
CA THR A 108 16.64 1.33 9.64
C THR A 108 16.85 2.71 9.02
N GLY A 109 18.01 3.35 9.25
CA GLY A 109 18.33 4.64 8.63
C GLY A 109 18.41 4.57 7.10
N LEU A 110 18.98 3.51 6.54
CA LEU A 110 19.05 3.33 5.08
C LEU A 110 17.70 2.97 4.45
N ALA A 111 16.86 2.17 5.14
CA ALA A 111 15.51 1.89 4.68
C ALA A 111 14.68 3.18 4.59
N LEU A 112 14.77 4.05 5.60
CA LEU A 112 14.13 5.36 5.59
C LEU A 112 14.64 6.24 4.43
N LEU A 113 15.95 6.29 4.19
CA LEU A 113 16.51 7.02 3.03
C LEU A 113 16.02 6.47 1.68
N HIS A 114 15.85 5.15 1.57
CA HIS A 114 15.37 4.51 0.35
C HIS A 114 13.89 4.81 0.09
N ILE A 115 13.04 4.74 1.12
CA ILE A 115 11.61 5.05 1.04
C ILE A 115 11.40 6.54 0.71
N HIS A 116 12.19 7.42 1.31
CA HIS A 116 12.10 8.87 1.13
C HIS A 116 13.04 9.44 0.07
N ARG A 117 13.46 8.64 -0.93
CA ARG A 117 14.42 9.07 -1.97
C ARG A 117 13.96 10.29 -2.79
N GLN A 118 12.66 10.54 -2.85
CA GLN A 118 12.07 11.66 -3.58
C GLN A 118 12.11 12.98 -2.81
N LEU A 119 12.47 12.97 -1.52
CA LEU A 119 12.59 14.18 -0.73
C LEU A 119 13.91 14.89 -1.07
N PRO A 120 13.91 16.19 -1.41
CA PRO A 120 15.15 16.92 -1.67
C PRO A 120 15.97 17.02 -0.39
N LEU A 121 17.14 16.38 -0.37
CA LEU A 121 18.08 16.45 0.73
C LEU A 121 18.99 17.67 0.53
N ASN A 122 19.02 18.56 1.52
CA ASN A 122 19.96 19.68 1.53
C ASN A 122 21.34 19.17 1.97
N VAL A 123 22.22 18.95 0.98
CA VAL A 123 23.54 18.33 1.18
C VAL A 123 24.42 19.20 2.10
N ASP A 124 24.34 20.52 1.99
CA ASP A 124 25.14 21.46 2.80
C ASP A 124 24.83 21.30 4.30
N LYS A 125 23.55 21.21 4.67
CA LYS A 125 23.15 20.96 6.06
C LYS A 125 23.63 19.60 6.58
N ILE A 126 23.72 18.59 5.71
CA ILE A 126 24.23 17.28 6.08
C ILE A 126 25.73 17.37 6.33
N ILE A 127 26.48 18.02 5.44
CA ILE A 127 27.92 18.25 5.58
C ILE A 127 28.20 19.02 6.88
N ASP A 128 27.49 20.12 7.15
CA ASP A 128 27.65 20.89 8.39
C ASP A 128 27.35 20.06 9.64
N ARG A 129 26.32 19.20 9.59
CA ARG A 129 25.99 18.31 10.70
C ARG A 129 27.07 17.26 10.94
N PHE A 130 27.65 16.71 9.88
CA PHE A 130 28.75 15.74 10.00
C PHE A 130 30.06 16.40 10.43
N ALA A 131 30.35 17.62 9.95
CA ALA A 131 31.52 18.41 10.34
C ALA A 131 31.49 18.82 11.82
N LYS A 132 30.29 19.10 12.37
CA LYS A 132 30.11 19.35 13.81
C LYS A 132 30.38 18.12 14.69
N ASN A 133 30.34 16.91 14.12
CA ASN A 133 30.55 15.69 14.86
C ASN A 133 32.03 15.28 14.77
N LYS A 134 32.81 15.60 15.79
CA LYS A 134 34.26 15.36 15.85
C LYS A 134 34.54 13.85 15.91
N ARG A 135 34.58 13.18 14.75
CA ARG A 135 35.17 11.84 14.61
C ARG A 135 36.69 11.98 14.53
N CYS A 136 37.30 12.51 15.59
CA CYS A 136 38.72 12.28 15.79
C CYS A 136 38.84 10.84 16.31
N LEU A 137 39.28 9.94 15.44
CA LEU A 137 39.89 8.71 15.93
C LEU A 137 41.21 9.15 16.56
N ASP A 138 41.31 9.03 17.88
CA ASP A 138 42.58 9.23 18.58
C ASP A 138 43.50 8.08 18.17
N PHE A 139 44.37 8.34 17.20
CA PHE A 139 45.46 7.43 16.89
C PHE A 139 46.50 7.58 18.01
N VAL A 140 46.46 6.65 18.97
CA VAL A 140 47.57 6.42 19.90
C VAL A 140 48.72 5.86 19.06
N ILE A 141 49.77 6.66 18.89
CA ILE A 141 51.06 6.26 18.31
C ILE A 141 51.98 5.85 19.46
#